data_AF-A0A835QFW0-F1
#
_entry.id   AF-A0A835QFW0-F1
#
_cell.length_a   1.000
_cell.length_b   1.000
_cell.length_c   1.000
_cell.angle_alpha   90.00
_cell.angle_beta   90.00
_cell.angle_gamma   90.00
#
_symmetry.space_group_name_H-M   'P 1'
#
loop_
_entity.id
_entity.type
_entity.pdbx_description
1 polymer ?
#
loop_
_entity_poly.entity_id
_entity_poly.type
_entity_poly.pdbx_seq_one_letter_code
_entity_poly.pdbx_strand_id
1 'polypeptide(L)'
;MLSVRAKIVMGREVPSLVKLCIGSAIANLRYIGDVGALDMHLLKDILPHCTIDQLMNIEKSAEGVDLSPVTNDLWRKFYEKRFGDEHAKLVTRRMNQKQVVFKWRQLYEAKTKEREDFQNKSAERLKQRYDEELAKRQSKQIQICSKVPPSANKRSFFSVSGHNVSHLKSSLMKKARLEYLQSNEVANAAMRKNAVQRKSLPTQSLSGLSKPISFPGKGSASTSQARYRR
;
A
#
# COMPACT_ATOMS: atom_id res chain seq x y z
N MET A 1 -1.41 -5.38 -55.61
CA MET A 1 -1.74 -6.46 -54.66
C MET A 1 -1.65 -7.80 -55.39
N LEU A 2 -0.62 -8.60 -55.12
CA LEU A 2 -0.49 -10.04 -55.44
C LEU A 2 0.58 -10.57 -54.46
N SER A 3 0.19 -11.01 -53.27
CA SER A 3 0.07 -12.43 -52.89
C SER A 3 1.31 -13.28 -53.23
N VAL A 4 2.21 -13.40 -52.26
CA VAL A 4 3.10 -14.56 -52.15
C VAL A 4 3.06 -15.03 -50.70
N ARG A 5 2.02 -15.81 -50.36
CA ARG A 5 2.06 -16.66 -49.17
C ARG A 5 3.11 -17.74 -49.42
N ALA A 6 4.16 -17.73 -48.61
CA ALA A 6 5.17 -18.77 -48.59
C ALA A 6 4.51 -20.14 -48.39
N LYS A 7 4.82 -21.07 -49.28
CA LYS A 7 4.45 -22.49 -49.20
C LYS A 7 5.17 -23.11 -48.00
N ILE A 8 4.43 -23.45 -46.94
CA ILE A 8 4.91 -24.43 -45.97
C ILE A 8 4.75 -25.80 -46.64
N VAL A 9 5.86 -26.33 -47.16
CA VAL A 9 5.95 -27.70 -47.63
C VAL A 9 6.07 -28.59 -46.39
N MET A 10 4.94 -29.12 -45.91
CA MET A 10 4.93 -30.22 -44.94
C MET A 10 5.14 -31.53 -45.70
N GLY A 11 6.40 -31.94 -45.88
CA GLY A 11 6.71 -33.34 -46.18
C GLY A 11 6.20 -34.20 -45.01
N ARG A 12 5.19 -35.04 -45.27
CA ARG A 12 4.63 -35.95 -44.26
C ARG A 12 5.55 -37.16 -44.12
N GLU A 13 6.69 -36.97 -43.47
CA GLU A 13 7.41 -38.09 -42.89
C GLU A 13 6.61 -38.61 -41.72
N VAL A 14 6.35 -39.93 -41.69
CA VAL A 14 5.65 -40.55 -40.57
C VAL A 14 6.51 -40.34 -39.32
N PRO A 15 6.01 -39.63 -38.30
CA PRO A 15 6.79 -39.40 -37.10
C PRO A 15 7.15 -40.73 -36.46
N SER A 16 8.42 -40.88 -36.08
CA SER A 16 8.88 -42.01 -35.26
C SER A 16 7.99 -42.18 -34.02
N LEU A 17 7.81 -43.43 -33.59
CA LEU A 17 7.07 -43.76 -32.37
C LEU A 17 7.55 -42.91 -31.18
N VAL A 18 8.86 -42.72 -31.05
CA VAL A 18 9.46 -41.90 -29.99
C VAL A 18 8.94 -40.46 -30.03
N LYS A 19 8.84 -39.87 -31.22
CA LYS A 19 8.35 -38.49 -31.41
C LYS A 19 6.87 -38.35 -31.06
N LEU A 20 6.07 -39.38 -31.36
CA LEU A 20 4.67 -39.45 -30.96
C LEU A 20 4.52 -39.58 -29.44
N CYS A 21 5.33 -40.43 -28.80
CA CYS A 21 5.36 -40.59 -27.35
C CYS A 21 5.77 -39.30 -26.63
N ILE A 22 6.80 -38.60 -27.13
CA ILE A 22 7.20 -37.28 -26.62
C ILE A 22 6.04 -36.28 -26.75
N GLY A 23 5.39 -36.21 -27.91
CA GLY A 23 4.25 -35.31 -28.12
C GLY A 23 3.09 -35.61 -27.16
N SER A 24 2.79 -36.89 -26.94
CA SER A 24 1.76 -37.32 -25.98
C SER A 24 2.15 -37.01 -24.54
N ALA A 25 3.43 -37.18 -24.17
CA ALA A 25 3.95 -36.82 -22.87
C ALA A 25 3.83 -35.31 -22.63
N ILE A 26 4.20 -34.49 -23.61
CA ILE A 26 4.04 -33.03 -23.55
C ILE A 26 2.57 -32.63 -23.35
N ALA A 27 1.64 -33.28 -24.06
CA ALA A 27 0.20 -33.01 -23.90
C ALA A 27 -0.34 -33.42 -22.51
N ASN A 28 0.32 -34.37 -21.84
CA ASN A 28 -0.13 -34.95 -20.57
C ASN A 28 0.82 -34.65 -19.39
N LEU A 29 1.63 -33.58 -19.48
CA LEU A 29 2.60 -33.17 -18.45
C LEU A 29 2.00 -33.01 -17.04
N ARG A 30 0.71 -32.66 -16.95
CA ARG A 30 0.00 -32.56 -15.66
C ARG A 30 -0.08 -33.87 -14.87
N TYR A 31 0.04 -35.02 -15.53
CA TYR A 31 -0.01 -36.35 -14.91
C TYR A 31 1.37 -36.98 -14.78
N ILE A 32 2.41 -36.33 -15.30
CA ILE A 32 3.78 -36.80 -15.19
C ILE A 32 4.29 -36.40 -13.81
N GLY A 33 4.53 -37.41 -12.97
CA GLY A 33 5.05 -37.26 -11.60
C GLY A 33 6.53 -37.60 -11.56
N ASP A 34 6.83 -38.86 -11.23
CA ASP A 34 8.20 -39.35 -11.20
C ASP A 34 8.73 -39.62 -12.62
N VAL A 35 9.86 -39.01 -12.94
CA VAL A 35 10.60 -39.16 -14.21
C VAL A 35 12.06 -39.55 -13.97
N GLY A 36 12.41 -39.97 -12.75
CA GLY A 36 13.76 -40.40 -12.41
C GLY A 36 14.24 -41.62 -13.22
N ALA A 37 13.31 -42.46 -13.69
CA ALA A 37 13.61 -43.62 -14.51
C ALA A 37 13.70 -43.33 -16.02
N LEU A 38 13.45 -42.09 -16.47
CA LEU A 38 13.49 -41.74 -17.89
C LEU A 38 14.89 -41.35 -18.34
N ASP A 39 15.17 -41.64 -19.63
CA ASP A 39 16.43 -41.23 -20.26
C ASP A 39 16.56 -39.70 -20.30
N MET A 40 17.78 -39.22 -20.04
CA MET A 40 18.10 -37.79 -19.97
C MET A 40 17.84 -37.07 -21.29
N HIS A 41 17.98 -37.77 -22.42
CA HIS A 41 17.73 -37.22 -23.75
C HIS A 41 16.25 -36.91 -23.97
N LEU A 42 15.35 -37.83 -23.60
CA LEU A 42 13.91 -37.61 -23.67
C LEU A 42 13.48 -36.49 -22.72
N LEU A 43 14.09 -36.46 -21.54
CA LEU A 43 13.80 -35.45 -20.54
C LEU A 43 14.19 -34.04 -21.02
N LYS A 44 15.29 -33.92 -21.77
CA LYS A 44 15.72 -32.66 -22.40
C LYS A 44 14.71 -32.12 -23.42
N ASP A 45 13.95 -33.00 -24.07
CA ASP A 45 12.93 -32.61 -25.05
C ASP A 45 11.57 -32.34 -24.40
N ILE A 46 11.21 -33.08 -23.35
CA ILE A 46 9.91 -32.96 -22.68
C ILE A 46 9.88 -31.80 -21.68
N LEU A 47 10.90 -31.68 -20.82
CA LEU A 47 10.91 -30.70 -19.72
C LEU A 47 10.87 -29.22 -20.11
N PRO A 48 11.43 -28.76 -21.25
CA PRO A 48 11.31 -27.37 -21.66
C PRO A 48 9.88 -26.89 -21.84
N HIS A 49 8.94 -27.81 -22.08
CA HIS A 49 7.51 -27.51 -22.23
C HIS A 49 6.75 -27.52 -20.90
N CYS A 50 7.39 -27.89 -19.79
CA CYS A 50 6.78 -27.89 -18.47
C CYS A 50 6.49 -26.48 -17.98
N THR A 51 5.47 -26.37 -17.13
CA THR A 51 5.21 -25.19 -16.31
C THR A 51 6.10 -25.25 -15.06
N ILE A 52 6.36 -24.11 -14.42
CA ILE A 52 7.21 -24.05 -13.21
C ILE A 52 6.68 -24.97 -12.11
N ASP A 53 5.37 -24.97 -11.89
CA ASP A 53 4.75 -25.77 -10.83
C ASP A 53 4.84 -27.27 -11.13
N GLN A 54 4.75 -27.64 -12.41
CA GLN A 54 4.94 -29.02 -12.87
C GLN A 54 6.39 -29.47 -12.66
N LEU A 55 7.35 -28.62 -13.03
CA LEU A 55 8.77 -28.90 -12.83
C LEU A 55 9.12 -29.06 -11.34
N MET A 56 8.54 -28.21 -10.50
CA MET A 56 8.69 -28.29 -9.04
C MET A 56 8.08 -29.57 -8.47
N ASN A 57 6.94 -30.02 -9.00
CA ASN A 57 6.32 -31.27 -8.57
C ASN A 57 7.16 -32.49 -8.98
N ILE A 58 7.61 -32.50 -10.24
CA ILE A 58 8.49 -33.54 -10.79
C ILE A 58 9.75 -33.71 -9.93
N GLU A 59 10.43 -32.62 -9.59
CA GLU A 59 11.64 -32.70 -8.74
C GLU A 59 11.35 -33.07 -7.27
N LYS A 60 10.13 -32.85 -6.78
CA LYS A 60 9.73 -33.33 -5.45
C LYS A 60 9.40 -34.81 -5.46
N SER A 61 8.84 -35.31 -6.56
CA SER A 61 8.50 -36.73 -6.73
C SER A 61 9.71 -37.59 -7.10
N ALA A 62 10.70 -37.03 -7.82
CA ALA A 62 11.94 -37.70 -8.19
C ALA A 62 13.00 -37.64 -7.06
N GLU A 63 12.62 -37.99 -5.84
CA GLU A 63 13.52 -38.01 -4.68
C GLU A 63 14.57 -39.13 -4.85
N GLY A 64 15.80 -38.76 -5.22
CA GLY A 64 16.93 -39.70 -5.35
C GLY A 64 17.59 -39.79 -6.73
N VAL A 65 17.08 -39.10 -7.75
CA VAL A 65 17.71 -39.03 -9.08
C VAL A 65 18.22 -37.62 -9.37
N ASP A 66 19.50 -37.49 -9.69
CA ASP A 66 20.13 -36.21 -9.99
C ASP A 66 19.72 -35.67 -11.38
N LEU A 67 18.57 -35.02 -11.45
CA LEU A 67 18.10 -34.28 -12.64
C LEU A 67 18.80 -32.92 -12.82
N SER A 68 19.70 -32.56 -11.91
CA SER A 68 20.43 -31.30 -11.83
C SER A 68 20.95 -30.75 -13.17
N PRO A 69 21.62 -31.51 -14.06
CA PRO A 69 22.20 -30.95 -15.28
C PRO A 69 21.15 -30.45 -16.28
N VAL A 70 20.00 -31.12 -16.40
CA VAL A 70 18.93 -30.69 -17.31
C VAL A 70 18.07 -29.62 -16.64
N THR A 71 17.76 -29.80 -15.36
CA THR A 71 16.77 -28.96 -14.69
C THR A 71 17.33 -27.62 -14.23
N ASN A 72 18.62 -27.53 -13.88
CA ASN A 72 19.22 -26.28 -13.44
C ASN A 72 19.23 -25.19 -14.53
N ASP A 73 19.42 -25.59 -15.80
CA ASP A 73 19.30 -24.69 -16.95
C ASP A 73 17.87 -24.23 -17.20
N LEU A 74 16.88 -25.10 -16.98
CA LEU A 74 15.47 -24.75 -17.06
C LEU A 74 15.07 -23.78 -15.95
N TRP A 75 15.50 -24.02 -14.72
CA TRP A 75 15.27 -23.10 -13.60
C TRP A 75 15.83 -21.70 -13.87
N ARG A 76 17.01 -21.60 -14.50
CA ARG A 76 17.57 -20.30 -14.93
C ARG A 76 16.62 -19.59 -15.90
N LYS A 77 16.15 -20.28 -16.95
CA LYS A 77 15.20 -19.73 -17.93
C LYS A 77 13.86 -19.32 -17.29
N PHE A 78 13.35 -20.10 -16.35
CA PHE A 78 12.12 -19.74 -15.62
C PHE A 78 12.31 -18.54 -14.70
N TYR A 79 13.48 -18.43 -14.07
CA TYR A 79 13.84 -17.27 -13.25
C TYR A 79 13.90 -16.00 -14.10
N GLU A 80 14.56 -16.06 -15.25
CA GLU A 80 14.60 -14.98 -16.25
C GLU A 80 13.19 -14.58 -16.71
N LYS A 81 12.35 -15.55 -17.08
CA LYS A 81 10.97 -15.30 -17.51
C LYS A 81 10.10 -14.65 -16.43
N ARG A 82 10.25 -15.06 -15.16
CA ARG A 82 9.39 -14.58 -14.07
C ARG A 82 9.87 -13.29 -13.43
N PHE A 83 11.18 -13.10 -13.30
CA PHE A 83 11.77 -11.96 -12.60
C PHE A 83 12.49 -10.98 -13.52
N GLY A 84 12.83 -11.37 -14.75
CA GLY A 84 13.59 -10.58 -15.70
C GLY A 84 15.08 -10.93 -15.73
N ASP A 85 15.69 -10.72 -16.88
CA ASP A 85 17.09 -11.06 -17.17
C ASP A 85 18.09 -10.29 -16.29
N GLU A 86 17.79 -9.03 -15.97
CA GLU A 86 18.65 -8.20 -15.13
C GLU A 86 18.85 -8.79 -13.74
N HIS A 87 17.79 -9.38 -13.18
CA HIS A 87 17.87 -10.05 -11.90
C HIS A 87 18.68 -11.36 -11.99
N ALA A 88 18.54 -12.11 -13.08
CA ALA A 88 19.32 -13.33 -13.30
C ALA A 88 20.82 -13.00 -13.40
N LYS A 89 21.18 -12.01 -14.22
CA LYS A 89 22.56 -11.51 -14.35
C LYS A 89 23.12 -11.03 -13.02
N LEU A 90 22.32 -10.32 -12.21
CA LEU A 90 22.74 -9.85 -10.89
C LEU A 90 23.07 -11.03 -9.96
N VAL A 91 22.25 -12.08 -9.98
CA VAL A 91 22.47 -13.29 -9.17
C VAL A 91 23.74 -14.01 -9.63
N THR A 92 23.93 -14.21 -10.94
CA THR A 92 25.18 -14.78 -11.48
C THR A 92 26.40 -13.95 -11.10
N ARG A 93 26.32 -12.62 -11.18
CA ARG A 93 27.40 -11.73 -10.73
C ARG A 93 27.71 -11.92 -9.25
N ARG A 94 26.69 -12.00 -8.37
CA ARG A 94 26.87 -12.22 -6.93
C ARG A 94 27.46 -13.59 -6.62
N MET A 95 27.07 -14.62 -7.37
CA MET A 95 27.65 -15.96 -7.26
C MET A 95 29.14 -15.96 -7.61
N ASN A 96 29.49 -15.34 -8.74
CA ASN A 96 30.88 -15.23 -9.20
C ASN A 96 31.75 -14.43 -8.22
N GLN A 97 31.20 -13.36 -7.63
CA GLN A 97 31.90 -12.56 -6.62
C GLN A 97 32.19 -13.37 -5.34
N LYS A 98 31.23 -14.20 -4.91
CA LYS A 98 31.38 -15.01 -3.70
C LYS A 98 32.03 -16.36 -3.95
N GLN A 99 32.28 -16.73 -5.21
CA GLN A 99 32.77 -18.05 -5.62
C GLN A 99 31.89 -19.20 -5.11
N VAL A 100 30.57 -18.99 -5.04
CA VAL A 100 29.62 -20.02 -4.61
C VAL A 100 28.63 -20.31 -5.72
N VAL A 101 28.46 -21.60 -6.01
CA VAL A 101 27.44 -22.10 -6.94
C VAL A 101 26.24 -22.58 -6.13
N PHE A 102 25.10 -21.93 -6.32
CA PHE A 102 23.82 -22.38 -5.78
C PHE A 102 22.95 -22.93 -6.91
N LYS A 103 22.06 -23.87 -6.55
CA LYS A 103 21.05 -24.38 -7.48
C LYS A 103 20.04 -23.27 -7.80
N TRP A 104 19.71 -23.07 -9.08
CA TRP A 104 18.75 -22.04 -9.50
C TRP A 104 17.36 -22.24 -8.89
N ARG A 105 16.98 -23.49 -8.61
CA ARG A 105 15.78 -23.86 -7.84
C ARG A 105 15.73 -23.16 -6.48
N GLN A 106 16.80 -23.26 -5.69
CA GLN A 106 16.84 -22.69 -4.33
C GLN A 106 16.72 -21.16 -4.36
N LEU A 107 17.37 -20.53 -5.34
CA LEU A 107 17.26 -19.08 -5.55
C LEU A 107 15.84 -18.65 -5.92
N TYR A 108 15.18 -19.45 -6.75
CA TYR A 108 13.81 -19.23 -7.17
C TYR A 108 12.83 -19.35 -5.98
N GLU A 109 12.96 -20.41 -5.18
CA GLU A 109 12.17 -20.61 -3.96
C GLU A 109 12.39 -19.48 -2.95
N ALA A 110 13.65 -19.15 -2.66
CA ALA A 110 14.00 -18.07 -1.73
C ALA A 110 13.40 -16.72 -2.15
N LYS A 111 13.49 -16.37 -3.44
CA LYS A 111 12.94 -15.11 -3.96
C LYS A 111 11.41 -15.09 -3.99
N THR A 112 10.80 -16.25 -4.25
CA THR A 112 9.34 -16.38 -4.22
C THR A 112 8.84 -16.14 -2.80
N LYS A 113 9.49 -16.76 -1.81
CA LYS A 113 9.19 -16.57 -0.40
C LYS A 113 9.41 -15.12 0.06
N GLU A 114 10.50 -14.47 -0.36
CA GLU A 114 10.74 -13.06 -0.06
C GLU A 114 9.59 -12.14 -0.53
N ARG A 115 9.05 -12.41 -1.73
CA ARG A 115 7.90 -11.66 -2.26
C ARG A 115 6.63 -11.93 -1.46
N GLU A 116 6.36 -13.18 -1.14
CA GLU A 116 5.21 -13.58 -0.34
C GLU A 116 5.27 -12.96 1.07
N ASP A 117 6.44 -12.99 1.71
CA ASP A 117 6.66 -12.35 3.01
C ASP A 117 6.43 -10.84 2.95
N PHE A 118 6.87 -10.17 1.87
CA PHE A 118 6.61 -8.75 1.66
C PHE A 118 5.10 -8.46 1.53
N GLN A 119 4.38 -9.27 0.75
CA GLN A 119 2.94 -9.16 0.60
C GLN A 119 2.23 -9.41 1.93
N ASN A 120 2.57 -10.48 2.64
CA ASN A 120 2.01 -10.83 3.94
C ASN A 120 2.24 -9.72 4.98
N LYS A 121 3.45 -9.15 5.06
CA LYS A 121 3.72 -8.00 5.94
C LYS A 121 2.86 -6.78 5.60
N SER A 122 2.64 -6.51 4.32
CA SER A 122 1.78 -5.40 3.89
C SER A 122 0.30 -5.65 4.23
N ALA A 123 -0.18 -6.88 4.03
CA ALA A 123 -1.54 -7.30 4.38
C ALA A 123 -1.77 -7.30 5.89
N GLU A 124 -0.79 -7.75 6.66
CA GLU A 124 -0.83 -7.76 8.13
C GLU A 124 -0.90 -6.32 8.67
N ARG A 125 -0.10 -5.39 8.12
CA ARG A 125 -0.20 -3.97 8.47
C ARG A 125 -1.59 -3.41 8.20
N LEU A 126 -2.21 -3.78 7.09
CA LEU A 126 -3.57 -3.34 6.78
C LEU A 126 -4.60 -3.92 7.76
N LYS A 127 -4.48 -5.22 8.08
CA LYS A 127 -5.33 -5.90 9.06
C LYS A 127 -5.25 -5.24 10.43
N GLN A 128 -4.04 -4.98 10.93
CA GLN A 128 -3.81 -4.28 12.20
C GLN A 128 -4.53 -2.93 12.25
N ARG A 129 -4.44 -2.13 11.18
CA ARG A 129 -5.11 -0.83 11.10
C ARG A 129 -6.63 -0.93 11.12
N TYR A 130 -7.17 -1.97 10.49
CA TYR A 130 -8.61 -2.23 10.51
C TYR A 130 -9.09 -2.64 11.91
N ASP A 131 -8.36 -3.54 12.57
CA ASP A 131 -8.66 -4.00 13.93
C ASP A 131 -8.59 -2.85 14.95
N GLU A 132 -7.58 -1.99 14.84
CA GLU A 132 -7.46 -0.75 15.63
C GLU A 132 -8.68 0.17 15.44
N GLU A 133 -9.14 0.35 14.21
CA GLU A 133 -10.27 1.21 13.90
C GLU A 133 -11.59 0.60 14.38
N LEU A 134 -11.77 -0.72 14.25
CA LEU A 134 -12.90 -1.43 14.84
C LEU A 134 -12.91 -1.31 16.37
N ALA A 135 -11.77 -1.49 17.04
CA ALA A 135 -11.66 -1.33 18.48
C ALA A 135 -12.01 0.11 18.93
N LYS A 136 -11.56 1.13 18.19
CA LYS A 136 -11.94 2.53 18.42
C LYS A 136 -13.43 2.79 18.22
N ARG A 137 -14.08 2.12 17.26
CA ARG A 137 -15.53 2.21 17.04
C ARG A 137 -16.30 1.53 18.17
N GLN A 138 -15.87 0.33 18.57
CA GLN A 138 -16.46 -0.42 19.69
C GLN A 138 -16.31 0.32 21.02
N SER A 139 -15.16 0.96 21.28
CA SER A 139 -14.95 1.75 22.50
C SER A 139 -15.84 3.00 22.56
N LYS A 140 -16.25 3.54 21.41
CA LYS A 140 -17.21 4.66 21.32
C LYS A 140 -18.66 4.20 21.32
N GLN A 141 -18.92 2.91 21.15
CA GLN A 141 -20.28 2.37 21.13
C GLN A 141 -20.88 2.43 22.53
N ILE A 142 -22.12 2.94 22.61
CA ILE A 142 -22.86 3.04 23.87
C ILE A 142 -23.14 1.61 24.35
N GLN A 143 -22.48 1.20 25.42
CA GLN A 143 -22.83 -0.02 26.13
C GLN A 143 -24.09 0.25 26.96
N ILE A 144 -25.19 -0.42 26.64
CA ILE A 144 -26.40 -0.37 27.45
C ILE A 144 -26.08 -1.04 28.79
N CYS A 145 -25.99 -0.26 29.87
CA CYS A 145 -25.83 -0.81 31.21
C CYS A 145 -27.04 -1.70 31.54
N SER A 146 -26.83 -3.01 31.58
CA SER A 146 -27.81 -3.98 32.07
C SER A 146 -27.96 -3.98 33.60
N LYS A 147 -27.13 -3.20 34.29
CA LYS A 147 -27.29 -2.93 35.72
C LYS A 147 -28.58 -2.13 35.91
N VAL A 148 -29.62 -2.82 36.36
CA VAL A 148 -30.77 -2.19 37.01
C VAL A 148 -30.19 -1.23 38.05
N PRO A 149 -30.52 0.08 38.01
CA PRO A 149 -30.04 1.02 39.02
C PRO A 149 -30.36 0.45 40.40
N PRO A 150 -29.48 0.57 41.41
CA PRO A 150 -29.69 -0.04 42.71
C PRO A 150 -31.09 0.31 43.21
N SER A 151 -31.94 -0.71 43.24
CA SER A 151 -33.32 -0.64 43.70
C SER A 151 -33.30 -0.51 45.21
N ALA A 152 -33.06 0.68 45.72
CA ALA A 152 -33.36 0.99 47.12
C ALA A 152 -33.51 2.49 47.36
N ASN A 153 -34.64 2.81 47.99
CA ASN A 153 -34.97 4.02 48.75
C ASN A 153 -35.44 5.26 47.98
N LYS A 154 -36.78 5.39 48.01
CA LYS A 154 -37.58 6.61 48.18
C LYS A 154 -36.71 7.82 48.58
N ARG A 155 -36.29 8.63 47.62
CA ARG A 155 -35.85 10.00 47.91
C ARG A 155 -36.88 10.96 47.34
N SER A 156 -37.58 11.60 48.26
CA SER A 156 -38.62 12.60 48.05
C SER A 156 -38.16 13.68 47.08
N PHE A 157 -38.80 13.73 45.91
CA PHE A 157 -38.97 14.96 45.18
C PHE A 157 -39.94 15.78 46.02
N PHE A 158 -39.45 16.85 46.68
CA PHE A 158 -40.15 17.91 47.45
C PHE A 158 -39.39 18.15 48.77
N SER A 159 -38.30 18.91 48.69
CA SER A 159 -37.87 19.77 49.79
C SER A 159 -37.12 20.97 49.22
N VAL A 160 -37.63 22.13 49.56
CA VAL A 160 -37.22 23.46 49.15
C VAL A 160 -36.07 23.95 50.06
N SER A 161 -35.17 24.72 49.45
CA SER A 161 -34.25 25.68 50.09
C SER A 161 -33.12 25.15 50.97
N GLY A 162 -31.91 25.27 50.43
CA GLY A 162 -30.65 25.20 51.19
C GLY A 162 -29.57 25.94 50.41
N HIS A 163 -29.33 27.19 50.76
CA HIS A 163 -28.21 27.98 50.23
C HIS A 163 -26.90 27.39 50.77
N ASN A 164 -26.04 26.87 49.89
CA ASN A 164 -24.62 26.70 50.15
C ASN A 164 -23.91 26.51 48.79
N VAL A 165 -23.57 27.63 48.15
CA VAL A 165 -22.66 27.67 47.00
C VAL A 165 -21.23 27.80 47.51
N SER A 166 -20.71 26.71 48.08
CA SER A 166 -19.26 26.54 48.18
C SER A 166 -18.77 25.97 46.85
N HIS A 167 -17.80 26.70 46.28
CA HIS A 167 -16.97 26.37 45.13
C HIS A 167 -16.86 24.87 44.84
N LEU A 168 -17.55 24.35 43.81
CA LEU A 168 -17.03 23.20 43.04
C LEU A 168 -17.71 22.88 41.71
N LYS A 169 -18.84 23.49 41.31
CA LYS A 169 -19.36 23.28 39.94
C LYS A 169 -20.33 24.38 39.50
N SER A 170 -19.80 25.42 38.87
CA SER A 170 -20.66 26.34 38.10
C SER A 170 -21.28 25.56 36.94
N SER A 171 -22.61 25.62 36.77
CA SER A 171 -23.31 25.10 35.59
C SER A 171 -22.57 25.49 34.30
N LEU A 172 -22.53 24.61 33.29
CA LEU A 172 -21.87 24.86 32.01
C LEU A 172 -22.23 26.24 31.43
N MET A 173 -23.48 26.66 31.62
CA MET A 173 -23.99 27.95 31.16
C MET A 173 -23.39 29.14 31.95
N LYS A 174 -23.11 28.96 33.24
CA LYS A 174 -22.38 29.96 34.06
C LYS A 174 -20.91 30.03 33.66
N LYS A 175 -20.27 28.89 33.36
CA LYS A 175 -18.88 28.84 32.89
C LYS A 175 -18.72 29.52 31.52
N ALA A 176 -19.61 29.19 30.58
CA ALA A 176 -19.62 29.79 29.24
C ALA A 176 -19.84 31.32 29.29
N ARG A 177 -20.73 31.80 30.17
CA ARG A 177 -20.93 33.25 30.38
C ARG A 177 -19.68 33.94 30.93
N LEU A 178 -18.97 33.30 31.85
CA LEU A 178 -17.74 33.86 32.42
C LEU A 178 -16.59 33.90 31.40
N GLU A 179 -16.38 32.82 30.64
CA GLU A 179 -15.37 32.77 29.57
C GLU A 179 -15.65 33.80 28.47
N TYR A 180 -16.92 34.00 28.11
CA TYR A 180 -17.30 35.05 27.16
C TYR A 180 -16.93 36.44 27.70
N LEU A 181 -17.24 36.75 28.96
CA LEU A 181 -16.92 38.04 29.58
C LEU A 181 -15.40 38.26 29.75
N GLN A 182 -14.63 37.19 29.97
CA GLN A 182 -13.18 37.24 30.11
C GLN A 182 -12.43 37.21 28.75
N SER A 183 -13.14 37.01 27.64
CA SER A 183 -12.53 36.94 26.31
C SER A 183 -11.95 38.29 25.84
N ASN A 184 -10.85 38.22 25.08
CA ASN A 184 -10.22 39.40 24.47
C ASN A 184 -11.17 40.15 23.52
N GLU A 185 -12.21 39.50 22.99
CA GLU A 185 -13.19 40.12 22.11
C GLU A 185 -14.05 41.16 22.84
N VAL A 186 -14.47 40.86 24.08
CA VAL A 186 -15.22 41.80 24.92
C VAL A 186 -14.34 42.96 25.36
N ALA A 187 -13.07 42.69 25.72
CA ALA A 187 -12.10 43.75 26.04
C ALA A 187 -11.84 44.68 24.83
N ASN A 188 -11.66 44.11 23.64
CA ASN A 188 -11.45 44.87 22.40
C ASN A 188 -12.72 45.63 21.95
N ALA A 189 -13.91 45.09 22.17
CA ALA A 189 -15.17 45.76 21.89
C ALA A 189 -15.41 46.97 22.82
N ALA A 190 -15.07 46.85 24.10
CA ALA A 190 -15.12 47.96 25.05
C ALA A 190 -14.11 49.06 24.67
N MET A 191 -12.87 48.69 24.31
CA MET A 191 -11.88 49.65 23.83
C MET A 191 -12.30 50.37 22.54
N ARG A 192 -12.97 49.66 21.61
CA ARG A 192 -13.53 50.28 20.38
C ARG A 192 -14.66 51.26 20.68
N LYS A 193 -15.53 50.98 21.66
CA LYS A 193 -16.58 51.91 22.10
C LYS A 193 -15.99 53.18 22.74
N ASN A 194 -14.96 53.03 23.58
CA ASN A 194 -14.25 54.17 24.16
C ASN A 194 -13.47 54.99 23.11
N ALA A 195 -12.94 54.34 22.07
CA ALA A 195 -12.29 55.03 20.95
C ALA A 195 -13.27 55.82 20.06
N VAL A 196 -14.54 55.39 19.97
CA VAL A 196 -15.60 56.13 19.27
C VAL A 196 -16.06 57.34 20.10
N GLN A 197 -16.14 57.23 21.43
CA GLN A 197 -16.45 58.36 22.31
C GLN A 197 -15.35 59.44 22.35
N ARG A 198 -14.07 59.06 22.18
CA ARG A 198 -12.97 60.04 22.08
C ARG A 198 -12.95 60.83 20.77
N LYS A 199 -13.75 60.48 19.77
CA LYS A 199 -13.83 61.21 18.49
C LYS A 199 -14.89 62.31 18.48
N SER A 200 -15.65 62.49 19.56
CA SER A 200 -16.62 63.57 19.68
C SER A 200 -16.15 64.62 20.68
N LEU A 201 -15.14 65.41 20.31
CA LEU A 201 -14.86 66.76 20.80
C LEU A 201 -13.90 67.42 19.80
N PRO A 202 -14.26 68.53 19.13
CA PRO A 202 -13.38 69.20 18.19
C PRO A 202 -12.48 70.19 18.93
N THR A 203 -11.23 70.36 18.48
CA THR A 203 -10.53 71.67 18.32
C THR A 203 -9.08 71.46 17.85
N GLN A 204 -8.88 71.78 16.56
CA GLN A 204 -7.76 72.50 15.93
C GLN A 204 -6.34 71.89 15.76
N SER A 205 -5.94 71.94 14.49
CA SER A 205 -4.63 71.82 13.81
C SER A 205 -3.47 72.59 14.48
N LEU A 206 -2.18 72.28 14.31
CA LEU A 206 -1.30 72.13 13.11
C LEU A 206 -0.07 71.28 13.54
N SER A 207 0.72 70.54 12.76
CA SER A 207 1.41 70.71 11.47
C SER A 207 1.91 69.29 11.07
N GLY A 208 1.84 68.79 9.83
CA GLY A 208 2.58 69.24 8.65
C GLY A 208 3.84 68.36 8.43
N LEU A 209 3.75 67.25 7.68
CA LEU A 209 4.53 66.96 6.44
C LEU A 209 4.38 65.48 5.97
N SER A 210 3.86 65.34 4.74
CA SER A 210 4.02 64.31 3.68
C SER A 210 4.34 62.81 3.98
N LYS A 211 3.38 61.97 3.54
CA LYS A 211 3.45 60.55 3.07
C LYS A 211 4.34 60.40 1.78
N PRO A 212 4.49 59.24 1.07
CA PRO A 212 3.76 57.94 1.10
C PRO A 212 4.57 56.61 0.86
N ILE A 213 4.06 55.42 1.25
CA ILE A 213 3.48 54.28 0.44
C ILE A 213 4.53 53.54 -0.43
N SER A 214 4.75 52.20 -0.38
CA SER A 214 3.82 51.15 -0.84
C SER A 214 4.26 49.69 -0.54
N PHE A 215 3.27 48.80 -0.58
CA PHE A 215 3.25 47.34 -0.53
C PHE A 215 3.91 46.64 -1.74
N PRO A 216 4.02 45.29 -1.70
CA PRO A 216 3.42 44.54 -2.82
C PRO A 216 2.58 43.32 -2.37
N GLY A 217 1.51 43.06 -3.11
CA GLY A 217 0.71 41.86 -2.99
C GLY A 217 -0.19 41.59 -4.20
N LYS A 218 0.21 40.57 -4.99
CA LYS A 218 -0.56 39.61 -5.83
C LYS A 218 -1.26 40.06 -7.14
N GLY A 219 -0.91 39.35 -8.22
CA GLY A 219 -1.86 38.50 -8.97
C GLY A 219 -2.30 38.90 -10.39
N SER A 220 -1.76 38.17 -11.39
CA SER A 220 -2.33 37.70 -12.68
C SER A 220 -3.20 38.59 -13.58
N ALA A 221 -2.79 38.77 -14.85
CA ALA A 221 -3.44 38.14 -16.03
C ALA A 221 -2.79 38.54 -17.39
N SER A 222 -2.78 37.55 -18.30
CA SER A 222 -2.95 37.63 -19.76
C SER A 222 -1.87 38.13 -20.75
N THR A 223 -1.46 37.16 -21.58
CA THR A 223 -1.49 37.16 -23.07
C THR A 223 -0.19 37.44 -23.85
N SER A 224 -0.04 36.60 -24.88
CA SER A 224 0.68 36.73 -26.17
C SER A 224 2.12 36.22 -26.30
N GLN A 225 2.19 35.10 -27.05
CA GLN A 225 3.18 34.73 -28.08
C GLN A 225 4.21 35.79 -28.49
N ALA A 226 5.49 35.40 -28.62
CA ALA A 226 6.13 35.03 -29.90
C ALA A 226 7.68 35.09 -29.84
N ARG A 227 8.31 34.02 -30.36
CA ARG A 227 9.52 33.92 -31.22
C ARG A 227 10.67 34.94 -31.07
N TYR A 228 11.90 34.42 -30.98
CA TYR A 228 13.02 34.51 -31.95
C TYR A 228 14.29 33.88 -31.29
N ARG A 229 14.84 32.78 -31.82
CA ARG A 229 16.06 32.72 -32.67
C ARG A 229 17.26 33.52 -32.15
N ARG A 230 18.29 32.81 -31.71
CA ARG A 230 19.68 32.90 -32.22
C ARG A 230 20.32 31.53 -32.15
#